data_AF-A0A7C9AYA6-F1
#
_entry.id   AF-A0A7C9AYA6-F1
#
_cell.length_a   1.000
_cell.length_b   1.000
_cell.length_c   1.000
_cell.angle_alpha   90.00
_cell.angle_beta   90.00
_cell.angle_gamma   90.00
#
_symmetry.space_group_name_H-M   'P 1'
#
loop_
_entity.id
_entity.type
_entity.pdbx_description
1 polymer ?
#
loop_
_entity_poly.entity_id
_entity_poly.type
_entity_poly.pdbx_seq_one_letter_code
_entity_poly.pdbx_strand_id
1 'polypeptide(L)'
;MVKHANECHLDSTQYSYYNDDERVELLFNSIYKVIAVKFHGQNYLPIDVLDLHQKALVDELKLCAFGKEKKLVPLHSPSASTSIVPSSIQPNVSFYGANLDFQHDGFSIIDQGTTIV
;
A
#
# COMPACT_ATOMS: atom_id res chain seq x y z
N MET A 1 -18.98 13.55 -24.29
CA MET A 1 -17.89 12.79 -23.62
C MET A 1 -17.07 13.68 -22.68
N VAL A 2 -16.66 14.89 -23.07
CA VAL A 2 -15.88 15.81 -22.21
C VAL A 2 -16.60 16.18 -20.90
N LYS A 3 -17.90 16.46 -20.95
CA LYS A 3 -18.69 16.85 -19.76
C LYS A 3 -18.66 15.77 -18.66
N HIS A 4 -18.87 14.51 -19.05
CA HIS A 4 -18.88 13.39 -18.12
C HIS A 4 -17.48 13.03 -17.59
N ALA A 5 -16.41 13.29 -18.35
CA ALA A 5 -15.04 13.14 -17.89
C ALA A 5 -14.65 14.21 -16.85
N ASN A 6 -15.15 15.44 -17.00
CA ASN A 6 -14.96 16.52 -16.02
C ASN A 6 -15.77 16.31 -14.73
N GLU A 7 -16.91 15.61 -14.83
CA GLU A 7 -17.78 15.27 -13.69
C GLU A 7 -17.42 13.90 -13.07
N CYS A 8 -16.50 13.14 -13.69
CA CYS A 8 -16.09 11.83 -13.20
C CYS A 8 -15.18 12.00 -11.98
N HIS A 9 -15.70 11.66 -10.81
CA HIS A 9 -14.88 11.53 -9.61
C HIS A 9 -13.97 10.32 -9.78
N LEU A 10 -12.68 10.58 -10.04
CA LEU A 10 -11.68 9.53 -10.14
C LEU A 10 -11.47 8.97 -8.73
N ASP A 11 -11.83 7.71 -8.53
CA ASP A 11 -11.65 7.03 -7.24
C ASP A 11 -10.18 7.14 -6.82
N SER A 12 -9.93 7.56 -5.57
CA SER A 12 -8.59 7.63 -5.00
C SER A 12 -8.16 6.33 -4.33
N THR A 13 -8.98 5.28 -4.41
CA THR A 13 -8.67 3.95 -3.85
C THR A 13 -7.35 3.45 -4.41
N GLN A 14 -6.50 3.01 -3.49
CA GLN A 14 -5.26 2.32 -3.80
C GLN A 14 -5.41 0.85 -3.45
N TYR A 15 -4.61 -0.01 -4.07
CA TYR A 15 -4.61 -1.44 -3.80
C TYR A 15 -3.19 -1.91 -3.52
N SER A 16 -3.01 -2.82 -2.57
CA SER A 16 -1.75 -3.54 -2.39
C SER A 16 -1.85 -4.97 -2.89
N TYR A 17 -0.72 -5.47 -3.37
CA TYR A 17 -0.48 -6.88 -3.57
C TYR A 17 0.83 -7.22 -2.87
N TYR A 18 0.79 -8.17 -1.95
CA TYR A 18 1.98 -8.69 -1.29
C TYR A 18 2.32 -10.05 -1.87
N ASN A 19 3.60 -10.23 -2.23
CA ASN A 19 4.16 -11.51 -2.62
C ASN A 19 5.08 -12.01 -1.49
N ASP A 20 4.73 -13.15 -0.90
CA ASP A 20 5.47 -13.74 0.23
C ASP A 20 6.86 -14.25 -0.19
N ASP A 21 6.97 -14.83 -1.39
CA ASP A 21 8.20 -15.48 -1.88
C ASP A 21 9.32 -14.45 -2.08
N GLU A 22 8.98 -13.32 -2.73
CA GLU A 22 9.89 -12.23 -3.03
C GLU A 22 9.96 -11.19 -1.89
N ARG A 23 9.04 -11.27 -0.93
CA ARG A 23 8.85 -10.25 0.13
C ARG A 23 8.70 -8.85 -0.44
N VAL A 24 7.87 -8.72 -1.48
CA VAL A 24 7.63 -7.46 -2.20
C VAL A 24 6.16 -7.08 -2.09
N GLU A 25 5.90 -5.81 -1.78
CA GLU A 25 4.56 -5.21 -1.82
C GLU A 25 4.47 -4.22 -2.98
N LEU A 26 3.55 -4.47 -3.91
CA LEU A 26 3.21 -3.55 -5.00
C LEU A 26 2.03 -2.66 -4.59
N LEU A 27 2.16 -1.35 -4.79
CA LEU A 27 1.09 -0.39 -4.59
C LEU A 27 0.53 0.07 -5.94
N PHE A 28 -0.77 -0.11 -6.11
CA PHE A 28 -1.52 0.26 -7.31
C PHE A 28 -2.44 1.44 -7.03
N ASN A 29 -2.64 2.30 -8.02
CA ASN A 29 -3.73 3.28 -8.00
C ASN A 29 -5.08 2.64 -8.44
N SER A 30 -6.13 3.45 -8.50
CA SER A 30 -7.50 3.03 -8.84
C SER A 30 -7.68 2.52 -10.28
N ILE A 31 -6.75 2.83 -11.18
CA ILE A 31 -6.70 2.28 -12.54
C ILE A 31 -5.72 1.10 -12.66
N TYR A 32 -5.29 0.53 -11.53
CA TYR A 32 -4.39 -0.61 -11.44
C TYR A 32 -3.00 -0.39 -12.08
N LYS A 33 -2.52 0.86 -12.09
CA LYS A 33 -1.11 1.16 -12.39
C LYS A 33 -0.28 1.06 -11.10
N VAL A 34 0.85 0.34 -11.15
CA VAL A 34 1.82 0.34 -10.05
C VAL A 34 2.45 1.74 -9.94
N ILE A 35 2.32 2.35 -8.77
CA ILE A 35 2.83 3.69 -8.46
C ILE A 35 4.03 3.65 -7.52
N ALA A 36 4.13 2.62 -6.68
CA ALA A 36 5.26 2.42 -5.78
C ALA A 36 5.44 0.93 -5.45
N VAL A 37 6.62 0.58 -4.97
CA VAL A 37 6.97 -0.77 -4.51
C VAL A 37 7.69 -0.70 -3.17
N LYS A 38 7.46 -1.69 -2.32
CA LYS A 38 8.19 -1.87 -1.07
C LYS A 38 8.90 -3.22 -1.13
N PHE A 39 10.21 -3.20 -0.94
CA PHE A 39 11.03 -4.42 -0.86
C PHE A 39 11.33 -4.73 0.59
N HIS A 40 11.19 -5.99 1.00
CA HIS A 40 11.62 -6.48 2.32
C HIS A 40 11.06 -5.68 3.50
N GLY A 41 9.82 -5.20 3.40
CA GLY A 41 9.18 -4.43 4.48
C GLY A 41 9.72 -3.00 4.66
N GLN A 42 10.55 -2.49 3.76
CA GLN A 42 11.11 -1.13 3.82
C GLN A 42 10.07 -0.04 3.47
N ASN A 43 10.53 1.18 3.22
CA ASN A 43 9.69 2.25 2.71
C ASN A 43 9.31 2.02 1.24
N TYR A 44 8.19 2.62 0.83
CA TYR A 44 7.79 2.63 -0.57
C TYR A 44 8.75 3.46 -1.43
N LEU A 45 9.18 2.87 -2.53
CA LEU A 45 9.99 3.48 -3.57
C LEU A 45 9.14 3.74 -4.82
N PRO A 46 9.22 4.93 -5.42
CA PRO A 46 8.64 5.21 -6.72
C PRO A 46 9.20 4.28 -7.81
N ILE A 47 8.40 3.95 -8.84
CA ILE A 47 8.85 3.05 -9.92
C ILE A 47 9.99 3.64 -10.75
N ASP A 48 10.06 4.97 -10.89
CA ASP A 48 11.07 5.67 -11.66
C ASP A 48 12.49 5.50 -11.09
N VAL A 49 12.62 5.38 -9.76
CA VAL A 49 13.92 5.24 -9.08
C VAL A 49 14.47 3.81 -9.09
N LEU A 50 13.69 2.83 -9.53
CA LEU A 50 14.10 1.43 -9.53
C LEU A 50 15.14 1.15 -10.62
N ASP A 51 16.06 0.24 -10.31
CA ASP A 51 16.98 -0.31 -11.29
C ASP A 51 16.29 -1.28 -12.27
N LEU A 52 17.03 -1.74 -13.28
CA LEU A 52 16.48 -2.61 -14.34
C LEU A 52 16.00 -3.96 -13.81
N HIS A 53 16.71 -4.56 -12.85
CA HIS A 53 16.35 -5.85 -12.26
C HIS A 53 15.08 -5.72 -11.41
N GLN A 54 15.02 -4.68 -10.58
CA GLN A 54 13.84 -4.37 -9.78
C GLN A 54 12.61 -4.10 -10.65
N LYS A 55 12.76 -3.39 -11.78
CA LYS A 55 11.68 -3.16 -12.74
C LYS A 55 11.19 -4.46 -13.38
N ALA A 56 12.10 -5.34 -13.77
CA ALA A 56 11.74 -6.65 -14.32
C ALA A 56 10.94 -7.48 -13.30
N LEU A 57 11.37 -7.51 -12.04
CA LEU A 57 10.65 -8.18 -10.96
C LEU A 57 9.25 -7.58 -10.75
N VAL A 58 9.11 -6.25 -10.76
CA VAL A 58 7.80 -5.58 -10.67
C VAL A 58 6.87 -6.01 -11.80
N ASP A 59 7.38 -6.16 -13.03
CA ASP A 59 6.57 -6.57 -14.18
C ASP A 59 6.11 -8.03 -14.08
N GLU A 60 6.95 -8.93 -13.57
CA GLU A 60 6.55 -10.30 -13.26
C GLU A 60 5.46 -10.34 -12.17
N LEU A 61 5.67 -9.61 -11.07
CA LEU A 61 4.73 -9.57 -9.95
C LEU A 61 3.38 -8.92 -10.33
N LYS A 62 3.35 -8.00 -11.30
CA LYS A 62 2.09 -7.51 -11.87
C LYS A 62 1.26 -8.64 -12.48
N LEU A 63 1.89 -9.54 -13.24
CA LEU A 63 1.20 -10.69 -13.83
C LEU A 63 0.61 -11.59 -12.74
N CYS A 64 1.36 -11.80 -11.66
CA CYS A 64 0.89 -12.55 -10.50
C CYS A 64 -0.29 -11.86 -9.80
N ALA A 65 -0.26 -10.53 -9.63
CA ALA A 65 -1.34 -9.76 -9.00
C ALA A 65 -2.68 -9.83 -9.75
N PHE A 66 -2.64 -9.97 -11.08
CA PHE A 66 -3.82 -10.12 -11.95
C PHE A 66 -4.14 -11.57 -12.31
N GLY A 67 -3.44 -12.54 -11.71
CA GLY A 67 -3.69 -13.97 -11.91
C GLY A 67 -5.08 -14.41 -11.44
N LYS A 68 -5.37 -15.70 -11.62
CA LYS A 68 -6.70 -16.30 -11.35
C LYS A 68 -7.25 -16.01 -9.94
N GLU A 69 -6.36 -15.88 -8.97
CA GLU A 69 -6.70 -15.40 -7.63
C GLU A 69 -6.30 -13.94 -7.55
N LYS A 70 -7.26 -13.02 -7.75
CA LYS A 70 -7.00 -11.59 -7.58
C LYS A 70 -6.71 -11.32 -6.09
N LYS A 71 -5.42 -11.20 -5.75
CA LYS A 71 -4.93 -10.95 -4.37
C LYS A 71 -4.76 -9.46 -4.05
N LEU A 72 -5.42 -8.59 -4.83
CA LEU A 72 -5.38 -7.14 -4.62
C LEU A 72 -6.28 -6.75 -3.45
N VAL A 73 -5.69 -6.17 -2.41
CA VAL A 73 -6.37 -5.70 -1.20
C VAL A 73 -6.53 -4.18 -1.29
N PRO A 74 -7.75 -3.62 -1.17
CA PRO A 74 -7.92 -2.16 -1.13
C PRO A 74 -7.29 -1.58 0.14
N LEU A 75 -6.50 -0.52 -0.02
CA LEU A 75 -6.07 0.32 1.09
C LEU A 75 -7.19 1.31 1.36
N HIS A 76 -7.80 1.21 2.54
CA HIS A 76 -8.68 2.26 3.02
C HIS A 76 -7.84 3.51 3.31
N SER A 77 -7.85 4.47 2.39
CA SER A 77 -7.53 5.84 2.76
C SER A 77 -8.60 6.31 3.73
N PRO A 78 -8.28 6.90 4.90
CA PRO A 78 -9.28 7.55 5.72
C PRO A 78 -9.89 8.67 4.88
N SER A 79 -11.05 8.39 4.28
CA SER A 79 -11.81 9.40 3.56
C SER A 79 -12.17 10.46 4.58
N ALA A 80 -11.76 11.69 4.32
CA ALA A 80 -12.13 12.84 5.12
C ALA A 80 -13.63 13.03 5.03
N SER A 81 -14.37 12.36 5.91
CA SER A 81 -15.76 12.68 6.21
C SER A 81 -15.76 14.11 6.75
N THR A 82 -16.13 15.08 5.92
CA THR A 82 -16.35 16.47 6.31
C THR A 82 -17.47 16.52 7.35
N SER A 83 -17.10 16.39 8.63
CA SER A 83 -17.89 16.90 9.73
C SER A 83 -17.53 18.38 9.88
N ILE A 84 -18.46 19.26 9.53
CA ILE A 84 -18.31 20.70 9.71
C ILE A 84 -18.22 20.95 11.22
N VAL A 85 -17.02 21.18 11.72
CA VAL A 85 -16.79 21.78 13.04
C VAL A 85 -16.13 23.14 12.78
N PRO A 86 -16.72 24.25 13.21
CA PRO A 86 -16.09 25.54 13.05
C PRO A 86 -14.98 25.67 14.09
N SER A 87 -13.76 25.93 13.62
CA SER A 87 -12.86 26.99 14.08
C SER A 87 -11.39 26.57 14.01
N SER A 88 -10.67 27.25 13.12
CA SER A 88 -9.23 27.51 13.12
C SER A 88 -8.28 26.36 13.50
N ILE A 89 -7.78 25.63 12.50
CA ILE A 89 -6.36 25.26 12.33
C ILE A 89 -6.18 24.92 10.84
N GLN A 90 -5.22 25.57 10.17
CA GLN A 90 -4.87 25.26 8.78
C GLN A 90 -4.22 23.86 8.70
N PRO A 91 -4.63 22.97 7.79
CA PRO A 91 -3.81 21.82 7.44
C PRO A 91 -2.85 22.22 6.30
N ASN A 92 -1.57 22.28 6.61
CA ASN A 92 -0.51 22.25 5.62
C ASN A 92 -0.53 20.86 4.96
N VAL A 93 -0.98 20.78 3.71
CA VAL A 93 -0.83 19.56 2.91
C VAL A 93 0.61 19.53 2.39
N SER A 94 1.44 18.69 2.99
CA SER A 94 2.71 18.27 2.39
C SER A 94 2.75 16.75 2.36
N PHE A 95 2.46 16.22 1.16
CA PHE A 95 2.75 14.85 0.77
C PHE A 95 4.25 14.69 0.55
N TYR A 96 5.05 14.55 1.60
CA TYR A 96 6.33 13.84 1.57
C TYR A 96 6.70 13.45 3.01
N GLY A 97 6.71 12.14 3.29
CA GLY A 97 7.29 11.58 4.52
C GLY A 97 6.36 11.49 5.73
N ALA A 98 5.44 10.54 5.73
CA ALA A 98 4.90 10.02 6.99
C ALA A 98 5.71 8.78 7.39
N ASN A 99 6.61 8.94 8.36
CA ASN A 99 7.18 7.85 9.13
C ASN A 99 6.00 7.09 9.77
N LEU A 100 5.70 5.89 9.28
CA LEU A 100 4.74 5.00 9.92
C LEU A 100 5.49 4.30 11.05
N ASP A 101 5.47 4.92 12.22
CA ASP A 101 5.81 4.28 13.49
C ASP A 101 4.72 3.24 13.77
N PHE A 102 4.96 2.00 13.34
CA PHE A 102 4.17 0.87 13.78
C PHE A 102 4.72 0.44 15.14
N GLN A 103 3.93 0.69 16.18
CA GLN A 103 4.19 0.16 17.52
C GLN A 103 4.47 -1.34 17.42
N HIS A 104 5.69 -1.72 17.80
CA HIS A 104 6.11 -3.10 18.01
C HIS A 104 5.22 -3.70 19.11
N ASP A 105 4.23 -4.50 18.73
CA ASP A 105 3.59 -5.42 19.66
C ASP A 105 4.43 -6.70 19.70
N GLY A 106 5.04 -6.94 20.87
CA GLY A 106 6.00 -8.01 21.09
C GLY A 106 5.32 -9.37 21.20
N PHE A 107 5.57 -10.26 20.24
CA PHE A 107 5.25 -11.67 20.39
C PHE A 107 6.42 -12.41 21.04
N SER A 108 6.37 -12.56 22.37
CA SER A 108 7.15 -13.56 23.10
C SER A 108 6.39 -14.89 23.12
N ILE A 109 6.87 -15.89 22.37
CA ILE A 109 6.40 -17.27 22.53
C ILE A 109 7.26 -17.91 23.62
N ILE A 110 6.65 -18.14 24.78
CA ILE A 110 7.21 -18.96 25.86
C ILE A 110 6.72 -20.38 25.62
N ASP A 111 7.59 -21.26 25.13
CA ASP A 111 7.36 -22.71 25.15
C ASP A 111 7.90 -23.27 26.48
N GLN A 112 7.01 -23.67 27.37
CA GLN A 112 7.33 -24.62 28.45
C GLN A 112 6.17 -25.61 28.58
N GLY A 113 6.27 -26.72 27.85
CA GLY A 113 5.49 -27.94 28.07
C GLY A 113 6.25 -28.94 28.95
N THR A 114 5.68 -29.22 30.11
CA THR A 114 6.15 -30.03 31.25
C THR A 114 6.18 -31.56 31.03
N THR A 115 7.26 -32.19 31.55
CA THR A 115 7.47 -33.49 32.25
C THR A 115 6.69 -34.77 31.91
N ILE A 116 7.44 -35.86 31.68
CA ILE A 116 7.31 -37.22 32.30
C ILE A 116 8.47 -38.11 31.77
N VAL A 117 9.23 -38.94 32.50
CA VAL A 117 9.17 -39.62 33.82
C VAL A 117 10.60 -39.78 34.37
#